data_AF-A0A7K0ZQU1-F1
#
_entry.id   AF-A0A7K0ZQU1-F1
#
_cell.length_a   1.000
_cell.length_b   1.000
_cell.length_c   1.000
_cell.angle_alpha   90.00
_cell.angle_beta   90.00
_cell.angle_gamma   90.00
#
_symmetry.space_group_name_H-M   'P 1'
#
loop_
_entity.id
_entity.type
_entity.pdbx_description
1 polymer ?
#
loop_
_entity_poly.entity_id
_entity_poly.type
_entity_poly.pdbx_seq_one_letter_code
_entity_poly.pdbx_strand_id
1 'polypeptide(L)'
;MRANGLSLKSYLRVTQAAFVALYVIIVSGSLVRLTGSGLGCVDWPACNSSKFVDVSSTHAAIEQINRLFTGVVTIAVMAAVGMSLLLKPRIRNLTLLSWGLVAGVLAQIVIGGVVVLTGLNPYSNMLHFLVSIVLITNAVVLNHRVRAAIDGSRRPEAGGLGAITARLRWVLLIFCGMAIVLGTVVTGAGPHAGDENAIRLGIDIGWSVRLHSASVWLCLLSALWLAYRVRKNG
;
A
#
# COMPACT_ATOMS: atom_id res chain seq x y z
N MET A 1 1.22 -42.59 4.69
CA MET A 1 1.21 -41.64 3.56
C MET A 1 1.07 -40.22 4.11
N ARG A 2 2.18 -39.47 4.26
CA ARG A 2 2.11 -38.04 4.60
C ARG A 2 1.53 -37.33 3.40
N ALA A 3 0.31 -36.82 3.50
CA ALA A 3 -0.27 -36.02 2.43
C ALA A 3 0.70 -34.88 2.11
N ASN A 4 1.15 -34.81 0.85
CA ASN A 4 1.93 -33.70 0.27
C ASN A 4 1.08 -32.43 0.24
N GLY A 5 0.60 -31.98 1.40
CA GLY A 5 -0.13 -30.73 1.57
C GLY A 5 0.86 -29.58 1.58
N LEU A 6 0.54 -28.51 0.87
CA LEU A 6 1.27 -27.25 0.95
C LEU A 6 1.39 -26.79 2.40
N SER A 7 2.63 -26.56 2.87
CA SER A 7 2.89 -26.10 4.22
C SER A 7 2.57 -24.61 4.38
N LEU A 8 2.00 -24.22 5.52
CA LEU A 8 1.84 -22.81 5.91
C LEU A 8 3.16 -22.04 5.88
N LYS A 9 4.30 -22.69 6.13
CA LYS A 9 5.63 -22.07 6.03
C LYS A 9 5.97 -21.67 4.60
N SER A 10 5.66 -22.52 3.62
CA SER A 10 5.84 -22.19 2.21
C SER A 10 4.89 -21.06 1.79
N TYR A 11 3.63 -21.12 2.25
CA TYR A 11 2.67 -20.07 2.00
C TYR A 11 3.13 -18.71 2.59
N LEU A 12 3.68 -18.71 3.80
CA LEU A 12 4.25 -17.51 4.42
C LEU A 12 5.32 -16.88 3.53
N ARG A 13 6.27 -17.66 3.02
CA ARG A 13 7.34 -17.15 2.13
C ARG A 13 6.77 -16.44 0.90
N VAL A 14 5.71 -16.98 0.30
CA VAL A 14 5.04 -16.35 -0.86
C VAL A 14 4.30 -15.08 -0.45
N THR A 15 3.60 -15.08 0.68
CA THR A 15 2.97 -13.84 1.18
C THR A 15 4.00 -12.77 1.57
N GLN A 16 5.19 -13.17 2.03
CA GLN A 16 6.30 -12.26 2.30
C GLN A 16 6.87 -11.71 1.00
N ALA A 17 7.05 -12.55 -0.02
CA ALA A 17 7.48 -12.10 -1.35
C ALA A 17 6.48 -11.09 -1.95
N ALA A 18 5.17 -11.36 -1.83
CA ALA A 18 4.14 -10.40 -2.26
C ALA A 18 4.19 -9.09 -1.47
N PHE A 19 4.38 -9.14 -0.14
CA PHE A 19 4.58 -7.94 0.68
C PHE A 19 5.81 -7.14 0.27
N VAL A 20 6.95 -7.81 0.04
CA VAL A 20 8.20 -7.15 -0.40
C VAL A 20 8.02 -6.54 -1.79
N ALA A 21 7.38 -7.25 -2.73
CA ALA A 21 7.09 -6.71 -4.05
C ALA A 21 6.18 -5.47 -3.99
N LEU A 22 5.14 -5.51 -3.14
CA LEU A 22 4.27 -4.35 -2.89
C LEU A 22 5.02 -3.18 -2.25
N TYR A 23 5.95 -3.45 -1.34
CA TYR A 23 6.79 -2.41 -0.74
C TYR A 23 7.71 -1.78 -1.80
N VAL A 24 8.38 -2.61 -2.61
CA VAL A 24 9.29 -2.16 -3.67
C VAL A 24 8.55 -1.30 -4.70
N ILE A 25 7.35 -1.70 -5.15
CA ILE A 25 6.60 -0.90 -6.13
C ILE A 25 6.14 0.45 -5.56
N ILE A 26 5.83 0.52 -4.26
CA ILE A 26 5.48 1.80 -3.61
C ILE A 26 6.71 2.72 -3.54
N VAL A 27 7.88 2.16 -3.23
CA VAL A 27 9.15 2.91 -3.21
C VAL A 27 9.53 3.37 -4.61
N SER A 28 9.44 2.50 -5.63
CA SER A 28 9.72 2.90 -7.01
C SER A 28 8.71 3.94 -7.52
N GLY A 29 7.43 3.82 -7.17
CA GLY A 29 6.43 4.84 -7.50
C GLY A 29 6.71 6.19 -6.82
N SER A 30 7.24 6.16 -5.59
CA SER A 30 7.71 7.37 -4.92
C SER A 30 8.90 7.98 -5.65
N LEU A 31 9.83 7.17 -6.17
CA LEU A 31 10.93 7.64 -7.00
C LEU A 31 10.43 8.28 -8.29
N VAL A 32 9.54 7.61 -9.04
CA VAL A 32 8.89 8.15 -10.26
C VAL A 32 8.35 9.56 -9.99
N ARG A 33 7.67 9.73 -8.86
CA ARG A 33 7.12 11.02 -8.48
C ARG A 33 8.19 12.06 -8.14
N LEU A 34 9.16 11.70 -7.31
CA LEU A 34 10.20 12.63 -6.84
C LEU A 34 11.16 13.07 -7.95
N THR A 35 11.34 12.25 -8.98
CA THR A 35 12.13 12.58 -10.17
C THR A 35 11.33 13.30 -11.25
N GLY A 36 10.04 13.58 -11.04
CA GLY A 36 9.19 14.21 -12.06
C GLY A 36 8.90 13.31 -13.26
N SER A 37 8.99 11.99 -13.11
CA SER A 37 8.85 11.01 -14.20
C SER A 37 7.43 10.44 -14.32
N GLY A 38 6.42 11.04 -13.70
CA GLY A 38 5.05 10.52 -13.66
C GLY A 38 4.32 10.53 -15.00
N LEU A 39 4.86 11.25 -15.99
CA LEU A 39 4.41 11.27 -17.39
C LEU A 39 5.54 10.89 -18.36
N GLY A 40 6.49 10.07 -17.91
CA GLY A 40 7.55 9.53 -18.77
C GLY A 40 7.00 8.64 -19.89
N CYS A 41 5.89 7.96 -19.63
CA CYS A 41 5.04 7.28 -20.60
C CYS A 41 3.67 7.95 -20.61
N VAL A 42 3.29 8.51 -21.75
CA VAL A 42 2.05 9.32 -21.90
C VAL A 42 0.83 8.50 -22.30
N ASP A 43 0.99 7.19 -22.51
CA ASP A 43 -0.09 6.28 -22.89
C ASP A 43 -0.17 5.09 -21.92
N TRP A 44 -1.27 4.33 -22.02
CA TRP A 44 -1.49 3.09 -21.29
C TRP A 44 -2.46 2.19 -22.07
N PRO A 45 -2.18 0.87 -22.26
CA PRO A 45 -1.15 0.07 -21.61
C PRO A 45 0.24 0.12 -22.26
N ALA A 46 0.34 0.60 -23.49
CA ALA A 46 1.63 0.92 -24.11
C ALA A 46 2.29 2.11 -23.40
N CYS A 47 3.60 2.34 -23.59
CA CYS A 47 4.25 3.53 -23.04
C CYS A 47 3.91 4.79 -23.86
N ASN A 48 3.81 4.64 -25.18
CA ASN A 48 3.36 5.67 -26.13
C ASN A 48 2.78 5.04 -27.40
N SER A 49 2.31 5.86 -28.34
CA SER A 49 1.67 5.44 -29.59
C SER A 49 2.53 4.56 -30.50
N SER A 50 3.86 4.61 -30.35
CA SER A 50 4.82 3.88 -31.19
C SER A 50 5.45 2.67 -30.50
N LYS A 51 5.53 2.67 -29.17
CA LYS A 51 6.26 1.66 -28.38
C LYS A 51 5.49 1.22 -27.16
N PHE A 52 5.41 -0.10 -26.99
CA PHE A 52 4.86 -0.69 -25.77
C PHE A 52 5.80 -0.50 -24.56
N VAL A 53 7.12 -0.59 -24.78
CA VAL A 53 8.16 -0.36 -23.78
C VAL A 53 9.11 0.71 -24.32
N ASP A 54 9.35 1.77 -23.55
CA ASP A 54 10.31 2.80 -23.92
C ASP A 54 11.28 3.10 -22.78
N VAL A 55 12.58 3.13 -23.11
CA VAL A 55 13.68 3.48 -22.21
C VAL A 55 14.62 4.50 -22.86
N SER A 56 14.16 5.15 -23.93
CA SER A 56 14.97 6.11 -24.70
C SER A 56 15.24 7.42 -23.96
N SER A 57 14.41 7.77 -22.97
CA SER A 57 14.64 8.88 -22.04
C SER A 57 14.71 8.39 -20.60
N THR A 58 15.40 9.14 -19.74
CA THR A 58 15.49 8.83 -18.30
C THR A 58 14.12 8.78 -17.64
N HIS A 59 13.22 9.71 -17.98
CA HIS A 59 11.85 9.73 -17.41
C HIS A 59 11.04 8.51 -17.85
N ALA A 60 11.08 8.16 -19.14
CA ALA A 60 10.40 6.96 -19.65
C ALA A 60 10.96 5.68 -19.00
N ALA A 61 12.29 5.57 -18.89
CA ALA A 61 12.92 4.43 -18.24
C ALA A 61 12.50 4.27 -16.76
N ILE A 62 12.46 5.37 -16.00
CA ILE A 62 12.05 5.36 -14.60
C ILE A 62 10.59 4.91 -14.45
N GLU A 63 9.68 5.45 -15.27
CA GLU A 63 8.27 5.02 -15.23
C GLU A 63 8.10 3.56 -15.67
N GLN A 64 8.81 3.16 -16.72
CA GLN A 64 8.75 1.81 -17.27
C GLN A 64 9.23 0.75 -16.27
N ILE A 65 10.25 1.05 -15.45
CA ILE A 65 10.69 0.17 -14.35
C ILE A 65 9.57 -0.02 -13.32
N ASN A 66 8.85 1.04 -12.97
CA ASN A 66 7.71 0.94 -12.07
C ASN A 66 6.56 0.11 -12.67
N ARG A 67 6.27 0.28 -13.97
CA ARG A 67 5.30 -0.57 -14.70
C ARG A 67 5.72 -2.04 -14.68
N LEU A 68 7.01 -2.35 -14.83
CA LEU A 68 7.53 -3.72 -14.76
C LEU A 68 7.31 -4.36 -13.37
N PHE A 69 7.51 -3.61 -12.28
CA PHE A 69 7.24 -4.11 -10.93
C PHE A 69 5.77 -4.51 -10.73
N THR A 70 4.83 -3.90 -11.46
CA THR A 70 3.42 -4.32 -11.44
C THR A 70 3.25 -5.77 -11.89
N GLY A 71 4.03 -6.22 -12.87
CA GLY A 71 4.06 -7.63 -13.30
C GLY A 71 4.56 -8.57 -12.20
N VAL A 72 5.65 -8.19 -11.52
CA VAL A 72 6.21 -8.96 -10.39
C VAL A 72 5.20 -9.07 -9.25
N VAL A 73 4.55 -7.96 -8.89
CA VAL A 73 3.49 -7.93 -7.87
C VAL A 73 2.33 -8.84 -8.27
N THR A 74 1.88 -8.77 -9.53
CA THR A 74 0.78 -9.61 -10.04
C THR A 74 1.10 -11.09 -9.89
N ILE A 75 2.29 -11.52 -10.29
CA ILE A 75 2.73 -12.93 -10.15
C ILE A 75 2.76 -13.35 -8.68
N ALA A 76 3.33 -12.52 -7.80
CA ALA A 76 3.43 -12.83 -6.37
C ALA A 76 2.04 -12.93 -5.71
N VAL A 77 1.11 -12.04 -6.06
CA VAL A 77 -0.27 -12.06 -5.55
C VAL A 77 -1.06 -13.25 -6.09
N MET A 78 -0.89 -13.59 -7.38
CA MET A 78 -1.51 -14.79 -7.97
C MET A 78 -1.00 -16.07 -7.32
N ALA A 79 0.31 -16.15 -7.03
CA ALA A 79 0.88 -17.25 -6.27
C ALA A 79 0.31 -17.33 -4.85
N ALA A 80 0.16 -16.19 -4.16
CA ALA A 80 -0.42 -16.13 -2.82
C ALA A 80 -1.88 -16.63 -2.80
N VAL A 81 -2.75 -16.14 -3.69
CA VAL A 81 -4.13 -16.64 -3.74
C VAL A 81 -4.18 -18.11 -4.15
N GLY A 82 -3.40 -18.53 -5.14
CA GLY A 82 -3.34 -19.92 -5.61
C GLY A 82 -2.92 -20.88 -4.48
N MET A 83 -1.84 -20.57 -3.76
CA MET A 83 -1.41 -21.38 -2.62
C MET A 83 -2.43 -21.37 -1.49
N SER A 84 -3.09 -20.24 -1.22
CA SER A 84 -4.14 -20.17 -0.19
C SER A 84 -5.31 -21.12 -0.49
N LEU A 85 -5.61 -21.34 -1.77
CA LEU A 85 -6.67 -22.25 -2.23
C LEU A 85 -6.24 -23.72 -2.11
N LEU A 86 -4.95 -24.00 -2.18
CA LEU A 86 -4.38 -25.36 -2.10
C LEU A 86 -4.07 -25.83 -0.67
N LEU A 87 -4.18 -24.95 0.34
CA LEU A 87 -4.01 -25.31 1.75
C LEU A 87 -5.07 -26.34 2.20
N LYS A 88 -4.64 -27.34 3.00
CA LYS A 88 -5.50 -28.37 3.59
C LYS A 88 -5.30 -28.44 5.11
N PRO A 89 -6.31 -28.16 5.94
CA PRO A 89 -7.61 -27.59 5.57
C PRO A 89 -7.48 -26.14 5.04
N ARG A 90 -8.44 -25.71 4.21
CA ARG A 90 -8.48 -24.34 3.71
C ARG A 90 -8.86 -23.37 4.83
N ILE A 91 -8.09 -22.29 4.99
CA ILE A 91 -8.33 -21.28 6.02
C ILE A 91 -9.00 -20.06 5.37
N ARG A 92 -10.34 -19.99 5.46
CA ARG A 92 -11.17 -18.98 4.77
C ARG A 92 -10.66 -17.54 4.95
N ASN A 93 -10.26 -17.16 6.17
CA ASN A 93 -9.77 -15.81 6.45
C ASN A 93 -8.48 -15.46 5.70
N LEU A 94 -7.57 -16.43 5.50
CA LEU A 94 -6.34 -16.20 4.73
C LEU A 94 -6.66 -16.10 3.24
N THR A 95 -7.55 -16.97 2.75
CA THR A 95 -8.01 -16.95 1.35
C THR A 95 -8.71 -15.64 1.00
N LEU A 96 -9.56 -15.10 1.89
CA LEU A 96 -10.23 -13.81 1.68
C LEU A 96 -9.24 -12.64 1.59
N LEU A 97 -8.21 -12.62 2.46
CA LEU A 97 -7.18 -11.58 2.41
C LEU A 97 -6.35 -11.67 1.12
N SER A 98 -6.03 -12.88 0.66
CA SER A 98 -5.35 -13.09 -0.63
C SER A 98 -6.18 -12.65 -1.82
N TRP A 99 -7.48 -12.92 -1.82
CA TRP A 99 -8.40 -12.36 -2.83
C TRP A 99 -8.49 -10.84 -2.74
N GLY A 100 -8.43 -10.28 -1.53
CA GLY A 100 -8.33 -8.83 -1.34
C GLY A 100 -7.06 -8.24 -1.97
N LEU A 101 -5.95 -8.97 -2.00
CA LEU A 101 -4.74 -8.54 -2.71
C LEU A 101 -4.98 -8.54 -4.23
N VAL A 102 -5.62 -9.58 -4.78
CA VAL A 102 -5.96 -9.64 -6.21
C VAL A 102 -6.85 -8.45 -6.59
N ALA A 103 -7.93 -8.23 -5.84
CA ALA A 103 -8.87 -7.14 -6.10
C ALA A 103 -8.18 -5.77 -6.04
N GLY A 104 -7.31 -5.55 -5.05
CA GLY A 104 -6.58 -4.30 -4.92
C GLY A 104 -5.52 -4.09 -6.02
N VAL A 105 -4.82 -5.14 -6.47
CA VAL A 105 -3.90 -5.03 -7.63
C VAL A 105 -4.66 -4.69 -8.90
N LEU A 106 -5.81 -5.32 -9.16
CA LEU A 106 -6.65 -4.97 -10.31
C LEU A 106 -7.13 -3.52 -10.25
N ALA A 107 -7.58 -3.07 -9.07
CA ALA A 107 -7.94 -1.67 -8.87
C ALA A 107 -6.76 -0.74 -9.16
N GLN A 108 -5.54 -1.09 -8.73
CA GLN A 108 -4.35 -0.27 -9.00
C GLN A 108 -3.96 -0.20 -10.46
N ILE A 109 -4.04 -1.32 -11.18
CA ILE A 109 -3.76 -1.34 -12.62
C ILE A 109 -4.70 -0.36 -13.35
N VAL A 110 -5.99 -0.38 -13.01
CA VAL A 110 -6.99 0.52 -13.60
C VAL A 110 -6.76 1.97 -13.18
N ILE A 111 -6.62 2.24 -11.87
CA ILE A 111 -6.46 3.61 -11.35
C ILE A 111 -5.13 4.21 -11.85
N GLY A 112 -4.05 3.43 -11.91
CA GLY A 112 -2.76 3.87 -12.43
C GLY A 112 -2.83 4.23 -13.92
N GLY A 113 -3.56 3.45 -14.72
CA GLY A 113 -3.86 3.80 -16.12
C GLY A 113 -4.64 5.12 -16.21
N VAL A 114 -5.66 5.31 -15.37
CA VAL A 114 -6.42 6.58 -15.30
C VAL A 114 -5.50 7.75 -14.93
N VAL A 115 -4.57 7.57 -13.99
CA VAL A 115 -3.61 8.61 -13.59
C VAL A 115 -2.79 9.10 -14.79
N VAL A 116 -2.30 8.20 -15.64
CA VAL A 116 -1.55 8.55 -16.85
C VAL A 116 -2.46 9.23 -17.87
N LEU A 117 -3.60 8.62 -18.21
CA LEU A 117 -4.52 9.12 -19.24
C LEU A 117 -5.17 10.47 -18.89
N THR A 118 -5.21 10.82 -17.61
CA THR A 118 -5.74 12.10 -17.13
C THR A 118 -4.65 13.13 -16.85
N GLY A 119 -3.38 12.86 -17.21
CA GLY A 119 -2.28 13.80 -17.02
C GLY A 119 -1.97 14.09 -15.56
N LEU A 120 -1.92 13.06 -14.72
CA LEU A 120 -1.72 13.16 -13.27
C LEU A 120 -2.81 13.96 -12.55
N ASN A 121 -4.09 13.76 -12.90
CA ASN A 121 -5.20 14.38 -12.17
C ASN A 121 -5.05 14.13 -10.64
N PRO A 122 -5.17 15.18 -9.81
CA PRO A 122 -4.83 15.07 -8.39
C PRO A 122 -5.73 14.07 -7.67
N TYR A 123 -7.00 13.96 -8.04
CA TYR A 123 -7.93 13.04 -7.38
C TYR A 123 -7.60 11.58 -7.69
N SER A 124 -7.31 11.25 -8.95
CA SER A 124 -6.90 9.88 -9.32
C SER A 124 -5.56 9.51 -8.70
N ASN A 125 -4.60 10.44 -8.66
CA ASN A 125 -3.28 10.20 -8.07
C ASN A 125 -3.36 10.01 -6.55
N MET A 126 -4.18 10.82 -5.85
CA MET A 126 -4.48 10.64 -4.43
C MET A 126 -5.12 9.28 -4.18
N LEU A 127 -6.12 8.89 -4.98
CA LEU A 127 -6.79 7.60 -4.87
C LEU A 127 -5.81 6.43 -5.08
N HIS A 128 -4.96 6.52 -6.11
CA HIS A 128 -3.91 5.53 -6.40
C HIS A 128 -2.99 5.31 -5.20
N PHE A 129 -2.53 6.39 -4.56
CA PHE A 129 -1.73 6.27 -3.34
C PHE A 129 -2.50 5.64 -2.17
N LEU A 130 -3.73 6.10 -1.91
CA LEU A 130 -4.53 5.59 -0.80
C LEU A 130 -4.88 4.10 -0.94
N VAL A 131 -5.20 3.65 -2.15
CA VAL A 131 -5.40 2.22 -2.44
C VAL A 131 -4.12 1.43 -2.21
N SER A 132 -2.93 2.01 -2.46
CA SER A 132 -1.63 1.35 -2.20
C SER A 132 -1.44 1.11 -0.71
N ILE A 133 -1.80 2.10 0.12
CA ILE A 133 -1.76 1.98 1.58
C ILE A 133 -2.70 0.89 2.08
N VAL A 134 -3.91 0.78 1.52
CA VAL A 134 -4.84 -0.31 1.85
C VAL A 134 -4.26 -1.67 1.45
N LEU A 135 -3.64 -1.75 0.26
CA LEU A 135 -3.09 -2.98 -0.29
C LEU A 135 -1.91 -3.51 0.52
N ILE A 136 -0.94 -2.65 0.86
CA ILE A 136 0.19 -3.04 1.72
C ILE A 136 -0.28 -3.40 3.13
N THR A 137 -1.29 -2.70 3.67
CA THR A 137 -1.90 -3.04 4.96
C THR A 137 -2.53 -4.43 4.93
N ASN A 138 -3.27 -4.76 3.87
CA ASN A 138 -3.81 -6.10 3.66
C ASN A 138 -2.69 -7.15 3.64
N ALA A 139 -1.59 -6.90 2.92
CA ALA A 139 -0.45 -7.80 2.86
C ALA A 139 0.22 -8.02 4.23
N VAL A 140 0.37 -6.96 5.03
CA VAL A 140 0.88 -7.05 6.41
C VAL A 140 -0.05 -7.90 7.29
N VAL A 141 -1.36 -7.63 7.24
CA VAL A 141 -2.36 -8.38 8.00
C VAL A 141 -2.36 -9.85 7.59
N LEU A 142 -2.26 -10.14 6.29
CA LEU A 142 -2.16 -11.51 5.79
C LEU A 142 -0.92 -12.20 6.35
N ASN A 143 0.27 -11.59 6.22
CA ASN A 143 1.52 -12.14 6.75
C ASN A 143 1.44 -12.42 8.27
N HIS A 144 0.90 -11.47 9.03
CA HIS A 144 0.72 -11.62 10.47
C HIS A 144 -0.22 -12.79 10.81
N ARG A 145 -1.34 -12.94 10.09
CA ARG A 145 -2.28 -14.04 10.31
C ARG A 145 -1.73 -15.40 9.88
N VAL A 146 -0.90 -15.45 8.82
CA VAL A 146 -0.21 -16.69 8.44
C VAL A 146 0.78 -17.11 9.53
N ARG A 147 1.56 -16.17 10.09
CA ARG A 147 2.47 -16.44 11.22
C ARG A 147 1.72 -16.96 12.44
N ALA A 148 0.66 -16.28 12.86
CA ALA A 148 -0.17 -16.73 13.97
C ALA A 148 -0.75 -18.15 13.74
N ALA A 149 -1.12 -18.48 12.50
CA ALA A 149 -1.58 -19.83 12.15
C ALA A 149 -0.47 -20.89 12.20
N ILE A 150 0.78 -20.52 11.92
CA ILE A 150 1.95 -21.42 12.05
C ILE A 150 2.29 -21.67 13.51
N ASP A 151 2.32 -20.60 14.32
CA ASP A 151 2.74 -20.65 15.72
C ASP A 151 1.69 -21.33 16.62
N GLY A 152 0.53 -21.70 16.06
CA GLY A 152 -0.60 -22.23 16.83
C GLY A 152 -1.19 -21.22 17.80
N SER A 153 -0.76 -19.96 17.69
CA SER A 153 -1.27 -18.86 18.49
C SER A 153 -2.74 -18.66 18.10
N ARG A 154 -3.65 -19.21 18.93
CA ARG A 154 -4.97 -18.59 19.05
C ARG A 154 -4.71 -17.11 19.30
N ARG A 155 -5.56 -16.23 18.72
CA ARG A 155 -5.52 -14.79 19.01
C ARG A 155 -5.08 -14.63 20.46
N PRO A 156 -4.08 -13.80 20.80
CA PRO A 156 -3.97 -13.43 22.20
C PRO A 156 -5.40 -13.07 22.58
N GLU A 157 -5.99 -13.84 23.51
CA GLU A 157 -7.17 -13.37 24.20
C GLU A 157 -6.80 -11.94 24.52
N ALA A 158 -7.66 -10.98 24.13
CA ALA A 158 -7.39 -9.59 24.41
C ALA A 158 -7.32 -9.49 25.94
N GLY A 159 -6.16 -9.81 26.50
CA GLY A 159 -5.89 -9.94 27.91
C GLY A 159 -6.05 -8.54 28.39
N GLY A 160 -7.20 -8.32 29.04
CA GLY A 160 -7.85 -7.04 29.32
C GLY A 160 -6.99 -5.81 29.03
N LEU A 161 -6.85 -5.42 27.77
CA LEU A 161 -6.40 -4.07 27.45
C LEU A 161 -7.52 -3.17 27.96
N GLY A 162 -7.30 -2.52 29.10
CA GLY A 162 -8.32 -1.68 29.74
C GLY A 162 -8.96 -0.74 28.73
N ALA A 163 -10.24 -0.41 28.92
CA ALA A 163 -11.05 0.36 27.95
C ALA A 163 -10.34 1.64 27.44
N ILE A 164 -9.50 2.25 28.27
CA ILE A 164 -8.64 3.39 27.92
C ILE A 164 -7.63 3.04 26.82
N THR A 165 -6.90 1.95 26.94
CA THR A 165 -5.89 1.53 25.94
C THR A 165 -6.55 1.15 24.61
N ALA A 166 -7.74 0.54 24.67
CA ALA A 166 -8.54 0.26 23.47
C ALA A 166 -9.00 1.54 22.76
N ARG A 167 -9.44 2.57 23.51
CA ARG A 167 -9.80 3.88 22.96
C ARG A 167 -8.59 4.59 22.35
N LEU A 168 -7.45 4.60 23.04
CA LEU A 168 -6.21 5.23 22.55
C LEU A 168 -5.70 4.61 21.25
N ARG A 169 -5.85 3.29 21.08
CA ARG A 169 -5.54 2.63 19.81
C ARG A 169 -6.35 3.21 18.65
N TRP A 170 -7.65 3.43 18.84
CA TRP A 170 -8.51 4.01 17.80
C TRP A 170 -8.16 5.47 17.51
N VAL A 171 -7.87 6.27 18.56
CA VAL A 171 -7.41 7.65 18.40
C VAL A 171 -6.14 7.70 17.54
N LEU A 172 -5.16 6.84 17.83
CA LEU A 172 -3.95 6.72 17.02
C LEU A 172 -4.24 6.36 15.56
N LEU A 173 -5.12 5.37 15.32
CA LEU A 173 -5.49 4.96 13.96
C LEU A 173 -6.18 6.09 13.19
N ILE A 174 -7.04 6.87 13.84
CA ILE A 174 -7.72 8.02 13.23
C ILE A 174 -6.70 9.08 12.82
N PHE A 175 -5.81 9.51 13.72
CA PHE A 175 -4.82 10.53 13.38
C PHE A 175 -3.80 10.05 12.35
N CYS A 176 -3.43 8.77 12.38
CA CYS A 176 -2.60 8.18 11.33
C CYS A 176 -3.30 8.23 9.97
N GLY A 177 -4.59 7.83 9.91
CA GLY A 177 -5.40 7.91 8.68
C GLY A 177 -5.54 9.34 8.17
N MET A 178 -5.80 10.30 9.07
CA MET A 178 -5.85 11.73 8.72
C MET A 178 -4.52 12.23 8.16
N ALA A 179 -3.39 11.87 8.79
CA ALA A 179 -2.07 12.27 8.32
C ALA A 179 -1.77 11.73 6.92
N ILE A 180 -2.13 10.47 6.65
CA ILE A 180 -1.96 9.85 5.33
C ILE A 180 -2.80 10.58 4.27
N VAL A 181 -4.08 10.84 4.54
CA VAL A 181 -4.97 11.55 3.59
C VAL A 181 -4.53 12.99 3.38
N LEU A 182 -4.24 13.74 4.45
CA LEU A 182 -3.77 15.12 4.33
C LEU A 182 -2.41 15.19 3.64
N GLY A 183 -1.57 14.17 3.75
CA GLY A 183 -0.31 14.08 3.01
C GLY A 183 -0.52 13.96 1.49
N THR A 184 -1.58 13.29 1.04
CA THR A 184 -1.94 13.26 -0.39
C THR A 184 -2.55 14.58 -0.86
N VAL A 185 -3.22 15.32 0.03
CA VAL A 185 -3.67 16.70 -0.26
C VAL A 185 -2.47 17.65 -0.43
N VAL A 186 -1.50 17.62 0.49
CA VAL A 186 -0.25 18.40 0.37
C VAL A 186 0.48 18.10 -0.93
N THR A 187 0.49 16.82 -1.30
CA THR A 187 1.04 16.35 -2.58
C THR A 187 0.33 16.98 -3.79
N GLY A 188 -0.99 16.94 -3.82
CA GLY A 188 -1.79 17.44 -4.94
C GLY A 188 -1.83 18.97 -5.02
N ALA A 189 -1.66 19.67 -3.91
CA ALA A 189 -1.56 21.13 -3.85
C ALA A 189 -0.14 21.64 -4.15
N GLY A 190 0.89 20.85 -3.85
CA GLY A 190 2.28 21.24 -3.95
C GLY A 190 2.93 21.04 -5.32
N PRO A 191 4.18 21.51 -5.50
CA PRO A 191 4.90 21.44 -6.78
C PRO A 191 5.35 20.02 -7.15
N HIS A 192 5.40 19.11 -6.18
CA HIS A 192 5.92 17.75 -6.38
C HIS A 192 4.80 16.72 -6.58
N ALA A 193 3.89 16.91 -7.54
CA ALA A 193 2.81 15.92 -7.80
C ALA A 193 3.18 14.84 -8.84
N GLY A 194 4.43 14.80 -9.30
CA GLY A 194 4.96 13.75 -10.20
C GLY A 194 5.37 14.24 -11.58
N ASP A 195 4.95 15.46 -11.93
CA ASP A 195 5.41 16.24 -13.09
C ASP A 195 5.24 17.73 -12.73
N GLU A 196 6.07 18.60 -13.31
CA GLU A 196 6.01 20.05 -13.09
C GLU A 196 4.75 20.68 -13.69
N ASN A 197 4.24 20.12 -14.79
CA ASN A 197 3.06 20.57 -15.51
C ASN A 197 1.76 19.88 -15.06
N ALA A 198 1.82 18.98 -14.08
CA ALA A 198 0.63 18.28 -13.60
C ALA A 198 -0.41 19.22 -12.97
N ILE A 199 -1.69 18.91 -13.23
CA ILE A 199 -2.83 19.64 -12.68
C ILE A 199 -2.79 19.60 -11.15
N ARG A 200 -2.96 20.76 -10.51
CA ARG A 200 -2.98 20.89 -9.04
C ARG A 200 -4.40 20.91 -8.50
N LEU A 201 -4.53 20.60 -7.21
CA LEU A 201 -5.82 20.55 -6.51
C LEU A 201 -6.49 21.93 -6.36
N GLY A 202 -5.75 23.03 -6.54
CA GLY A 202 -6.26 24.40 -6.39
C GLY A 202 -6.51 24.82 -4.94
N ILE A 203 -5.97 24.08 -3.97
CA ILE A 203 -6.02 24.40 -2.54
C ILE A 203 -4.70 25.08 -2.15
N ASP A 204 -4.77 26.04 -1.23
CA ASP A 204 -3.58 26.68 -0.66
C ASP A 204 -2.64 25.64 -0.01
N ILE A 205 -1.37 25.67 -0.44
CA ILE A 205 -0.35 24.75 0.06
C ILE A 205 -0.03 25.03 1.55
N GLY A 206 -0.08 26.29 1.98
CA GLY A 206 0.20 26.68 3.36
C GLY A 206 -0.78 26.04 4.34
N TRP A 207 -2.08 26.16 4.07
CA TRP A 207 -3.14 25.50 4.84
C TRP A 207 -3.04 23.98 4.80
N SER A 208 -2.78 23.41 3.63
CA SER A 208 -2.63 21.96 3.46
C SER A 208 -1.49 21.41 4.33
N VAL A 209 -0.33 22.06 4.32
CA VAL A 209 0.84 21.68 5.11
C VAL A 209 0.55 21.82 6.61
N ARG A 210 -0.05 22.92 7.05
CA ARG A 210 -0.39 23.14 8.48
C ARG A 210 -1.33 22.06 9.01
N LEU A 211 -2.39 21.72 8.25
CA LEU A 211 -3.34 20.68 8.64
C LEU A 211 -2.68 19.29 8.68
N HIS A 212 -1.87 18.96 7.67
CA HIS A 212 -1.09 17.72 7.67
C HIS A 212 -0.15 17.64 8.88
N SER A 213 0.66 18.67 9.12
CA SER A 213 1.60 18.73 10.26
C SER A 213 0.87 18.59 11.60
N ALA A 214 -0.27 19.27 11.79
CA ALA A 214 -1.08 19.13 13.00
C ALA A 214 -1.55 17.68 13.22
N SER A 215 -2.04 17.01 12.17
CA SER A 215 -2.45 15.61 12.26
C SER A 215 -1.29 14.66 12.56
N VAL A 216 -0.08 14.94 12.05
CA VAL A 216 1.15 14.17 12.35
C VAL A 216 1.54 14.34 13.82
N TRP A 217 1.53 15.58 14.35
CA TRP A 217 1.81 15.82 15.77
C TRP A 217 0.82 15.08 16.68
N LEU A 218 -0.47 15.15 16.38
CA LEU A 218 -1.50 14.42 17.13
C LEU A 218 -1.30 12.91 17.06
N CYS A 219 -0.93 12.38 15.89
CA CYS A 219 -0.57 10.98 15.72
C CYS A 219 0.61 10.59 16.62
N LEU A 220 1.72 11.34 16.58
CA LEU A 220 2.91 11.08 17.40
C LEU A 220 2.61 11.15 18.90
N LEU A 221 1.89 12.18 19.35
CA LEU A 221 1.50 12.32 20.75
C LEU A 221 0.62 11.16 21.21
N SER A 222 -0.35 10.74 20.39
CA SER A 222 -1.20 9.59 20.70
C SER A 222 -0.42 8.27 20.75
N ALA A 223 0.58 8.09 19.88
CA ALA A 223 1.46 6.92 19.87
C ALA A 223 2.34 6.87 21.13
N LEU A 224 2.98 7.99 21.49
CA LEU A 224 3.80 8.10 22.70
C LEU A 224 2.96 7.85 23.96
N TRP A 225 1.75 8.41 23.99
CA TRP A 225 0.83 8.21 25.11
C TRP A 225 0.36 6.76 25.23
N LEU A 226 0.03 6.12 24.10
CA LEU A 226 -0.31 4.70 24.08
C LEU A 226 0.87 3.84 24.56
N ALA A 227 2.08 4.11 24.08
CA ALA A 227 3.29 3.39 24.49
C ALA A 227 3.56 3.55 26.00
N TYR A 228 3.42 4.76 26.54
CA TYR A 228 3.53 5.02 27.97
C TYR A 228 2.48 4.23 28.78
N ARG A 229 1.21 4.25 28.34
CA ARG A 229 0.12 3.53 29.00
C ARG A 229 0.29 2.01 28.96
N VAL A 230 0.83 1.47 27.87
CA VAL A 230 1.13 0.03 27.77
C VAL A 230 2.28 -0.33 28.70
N ARG A 231 3.36 0.45 28.74
CA ARG A 231 4.51 0.21 29.65
C ARG A 231 4.16 0.33 31.13
N LYS A 232 3.21 1.19 31.50
CA LYS A 232 2.82 1.38 32.90
C LYS A 232 1.90 0.28 33.43
N ASN A 233 1.11 -0.35 32.55
CA ASN A 233 0.07 -1.32 32.93
C ASN A 233 0.40 -2.77 32.52
N GLY A 234 1.56 -3.02 31.92
CA GLY A 234 2.07 -4.35 31.58
C GLY A 234 3.35 -4.63 32.33
#